data_AF-A0A9X0I0Y2-F1
#
_entry.id   AF-A0A9X0I0Y2-F1
#
_cell.length_a   1.000
_cell.length_b   1.000
_cell.length_c   1.000
_cell.angle_alpha   90.00
_cell.angle_beta   90.00
_cell.angle_gamma   90.00
#
_symmetry.space_group_name_H-M   'P 1'
#
loop_
_entity.id
_entity.type
_entity.pdbx_description
1 polymer ?
#
loop_
_entity_poly.entity_id
_entity_poly.type
_entity_poly.pdbx_seq_one_letter_code
_entity_poly.pdbx_strand_id
1 'polypeptide(L)'
;MSMQNGWARLEPTVRERTGEEGLQAGIADPLWLLTRQWQLGEFAATDAGTPVWARLRGTVTGLTRLRPGPPPTGPGATGLRYDVGTVPLEALVESEPAVVGTEGTRDLALRAGGYFLTLLAEEWEGTMLPAESQAGYVAGLLATHPVPTEGLPAGDRLLAARVPDGVALFAALDSGLRPPDGGRPTLPAQPPLTSAAARPVRAAALRFLAWYDGVTGRALPELPTWSPQRLEYQVSLAAPAVGGEPEFVLTTDEYASGSLDWYAFDHVPGGSLGAVASDPGGTGRPFLASGIPTPVTFRGMPAARWWEFENAAVDFGSVRAAGDSIATMLLVEYATVYSNDFFLFPVAMEVGSVCRVSSLVVHDTFGQRMLVPPTRSAVRGAEFAIYEHSAYDPLSGGTGPLSLRDSTFTLLPTLDDSHDSAPVEEVWLLRDESANQVWAVEATACGPDGRPVDRAERHAAGHVAGGTVTPSADPDLPLRYRLRTDTPGHWFPLDPSPQAAQMLDLGAVPPLDGTPAPLPWGRLLAELRQHRLHREEVTRAGTHLTRAWQYARWTDGRQHLWLGRRTRVGRGGGASGRYHDVLWPGPVTASGLPGAPEPGGPPAAPRPAGPGLPPNRPPAEQS
;
A
#
# COMPACT_ATOMS: atom_id res chain seq x y z
N MET A 1 44.40 27.41 41.07
CA MET A 1 43.40 28.50 41.13
C MET A 1 42.03 27.88 40.92
N SER A 2 41.16 27.98 41.92
CA SER A 2 39.85 27.31 41.96
C SER A 2 38.90 27.90 40.92
N MET A 3 38.34 27.07 40.02
CA MET A 3 37.20 27.45 39.19
C MET A 3 35.96 27.54 40.10
N GLN A 4 35.34 28.72 40.17
CA GLN A 4 34.01 28.88 40.77
C GLN A 4 32.96 28.51 39.72
N ASN A 5 32.30 27.36 39.93
CA ASN A 5 31.02 27.05 39.30
C ASN A 5 29.94 27.94 39.93
N GLY A 6 29.73 29.14 39.39
CA GLY A 6 28.64 30.03 39.77
C GLY A 6 27.71 30.24 38.59
N TRP A 7 26.47 29.76 38.70
CA TRP A 7 25.40 30.11 37.77
C TRP A 7 25.04 31.58 38.00
N ALA A 8 25.28 32.46 37.03
CA ALA A 8 24.86 33.85 37.11
C ALA A 8 23.36 33.95 36.86
N ARG A 9 22.57 34.13 37.93
CA ARG A 9 21.14 34.44 37.81
C ARG A 9 20.99 35.89 37.38
N LEU A 10 20.61 36.10 36.12
CA LEU A 10 20.16 37.40 35.62
C LEU A 10 18.74 37.63 36.13
N GLU A 11 18.58 38.45 37.16
CA GLU A 11 17.27 38.92 37.58
C GLU A 11 16.98 40.28 36.92
N PRO A 12 15.89 40.40 36.13
CA PRO A 12 15.50 41.68 35.58
C PRO A 12 15.06 42.61 36.73
N THR A 13 15.86 43.63 37.02
CA THR A 13 15.42 44.76 37.85
C THR A 13 14.44 45.60 37.05
N VAL A 14 13.16 45.46 37.36
CA VAL A 14 12.11 46.34 36.83
C VAL A 14 12.30 47.73 37.43
N ARG A 15 12.55 48.74 36.59
CA ARG A 15 12.78 50.13 37.04
C ARG A 15 11.53 50.77 37.65
N GLU A 16 10.34 50.25 37.32
CA GLU A 16 9.05 50.76 37.78
C GLU A 16 8.18 49.61 38.34
N ARG A 17 7.76 49.71 39.59
CA ARG A 17 7.09 48.61 40.33
C ARG A 17 5.56 48.57 40.16
N THR A 18 4.95 49.67 39.75
CA THR A 18 3.48 49.83 39.71
C THR A 18 2.90 49.32 38.39
N GLY A 19 3.67 49.37 37.29
CA GLY A 19 3.19 49.03 35.96
C GLY A 19 2.11 49.98 35.45
N GLU A 20 1.87 51.11 36.14
CA GLU A 20 0.86 52.09 35.78
C GLU A 20 1.15 52.74 34.43
N GLU A 21 2.43 53.05 34.14
CA GLU A 21 2.84 53.63 32.85
C GLU A 21 2.57 52.67 31.67
N GLY A 22 2.82 51.38 31.86
CA GLY A 22 2.48 50.33 30.88
C GLY A 22 0.97 50.12 30.72
N LEU A 23 0.19 50.25 31.80
CA LEU A 23 -1.27 50.14 31.80
C LEU A 23 -1.97 51.37 31.18
N GLN A 24 -1.31 52.52 31.14
CA GLN A 24 -1.86 53.73 30.51
C GLN A 24 -1.97 53.63 28.98
N ALA A 25 -1.23 52.69 28.35
CA ALA A 25 -1.15 52.55 26.89
C ALA A 25 -0.97 53.89 26.17
N GLY A 26 -0.12 54.76 26.74
CA GLY A 26 0.09 56.13 26.27
C GLY A 26 0.64 56.17 24.84
N ILE A 27 -0.05 56.88 23.96
CA ILE A 27 0.39 57.06 22.57
C ILE A 27 1.41 58.20 22.54
N ALA A 28 2.70 57.85 22.45
CA ALA A 28 3.80 58.82 22.43
C ALA A 28 3.80 59.73 21.18
N ASP A 29 3.41 59.19 20.02
CA ASP A 29 3.30 59.95 18.77
C ASP A 29 2.02 59.58 18.00
N PRO A 30 0.91 60.25 18.29
CA PRO A 30 -0.35 60.03 17.57
C PRO A 30 -0.24 60.38 16.08
N LEU A 31 0.60 61.36 15.73
CA LEU A 31 0.75 61.81 14.35
C LEU A 31 1.45 60.76 13.50
N TRP A 32 2.48 60.09 14.06
CA TRP A 32 3.14 58.96 13.44
C TRP A 32 2.19 57.78 13.20
N LEU A 33 1.36 57.43 14.18
CA LEU A 33 0.33 56.39 14.00
C LEU A 33 -0.64 56.74 12.88
N LEU A 34 -1.16 57.98 12.85
CA LEU A 34 -2.06 58.44 11.79
C LEU A 34 -1.38 58.48 10.42
N THR A 35 -0.12 58.89 10.33
CA THR A 35 0.63 58.85 9.05
C THR A 35 0.93 57.43 8.61
N ARG A 36 1.12 56.47 9.52
CA ARG A 36 1.20 55.04 9.18
C ARG A 36 -0.12 54.49 8.65
N GLN A 37 -1.25 54.82 9.29
CA GLN A 37 -2.58 54.49 8.77
C GLN A 37 -2.81 55.04 7.37
N TRP A 38 -2.38 56.27 7.11
CA TRP A 38 -2.42 56.87 5.77
C TRP A 38 -1.54 56.12 4.76
N GLN A 39 -0.29 55.77 5.11
CA GLN A 39 0.62 55.02 4.24
C GLN A 39 0.08 53.63 3.85
N LEU A 40 -0.62 52.96 4.78
CA LEU A 40 -1.23 51.66 4.55
C LEU A 40 -2.62 51.76 3.87
N GLY A 41 -3.08 52.98 3.57
CA GLY A 41 -4.35 53.19 2.89
C GLY A 41 -5.59 53.04 3.78
N GLU A 42 -5.46 52.98 5.11
CA GLU A 42 -6.62 52.83 6.02
C GLU A 42 -7.63 53.99 5.88
N PHE A 43 -7.15 55.20 5.58
CA PHE A 43 -8.02 56.36 5.32
C PHE A 43 -8.74 56.34 3.98
N ALA A 44 -8.39 55.42 3.07
CA ALA A 44 -9.17 55.20 1.86
C ALA A 44 -10.54 54.60 2.17
N ALA A 45 -10.73 54.04 3.38
CA ALA A 45 -11.98 53.44 3.85
C ALA A 45 -12.59 52.51 2.80
N THR A 46 -11.92 51.39 2.53
CA THR A 46 -12.55 50.30 1.78
C THR A 46 -13.75 49.79 2.57
N ASP A 47 -14.93 49.85 1.96
CA ASP A 47 -16.17 49.26 2.49
C ASP A 47 -16.08 47.73 2.43
N ALA A 48 -15.22 47.17 3.28
CA ALA A 48 -14.90 45.76 3.35
C ALA A 48 -15.41 45.21 4.70
N GLY A 49 -16.69 44.87 4.74
CA GLY A 49 -17.28 44.17 5.88
C GLY A 49 -16.61 42.82 6.10
N THR A 50 -16.29 42.49 7.35
CA THR A 50 -15.75 41.17 7.71
C THR A 50 -16.89 40.17 7.89
N PRO A 51 -16.78 38.91 7.40
CA PRO A 51 -17.77 37.87 7.65
C PRO A 51 -17.96 37.62 9.16
N VAL A 52 -19.18 37.82 9.67
CA VAL A 52 -19.55 37.53 11.07
C VAL A 52 -20.52 36.36 11.21
N TRP A 53 -21.18 35.99 10.12
CA TRP A 53 -22.08 34.84 10.10
C TRP A 53 -22.22 34.29 8.68
N ALA A 54 -22.21 32.97 8.53
CA ALA A 54 -22.46 32.31 7.26
C ALA A 54 -23.58 31.27 7.41
N ARG A 55 -24.36 31.10 6.34
CA ARG A 55 -25.36 30.03 6.22
C ARG A 55 -25.14 29.31 4.88
N LEU A 56 -24.79 28.03 4.97
CA LEU A 56 -24.62 27.15 3.82
C LEU A 56 -25.81 26.18 3.77
N ARG A 57 -26.45 26.09 2.61
CA ARG A 57 -27.54 25.13 2.35
C ARG A 57 -27.14 24.20 1.22
N GLY A 58 -27.55 22.96 1.33
CA GLY A 58 -27.37 21.98 0.27
C GLY A 58 -28.13 20.70 0.54
N THR A 59 -27.79 19.68 -0.22
CA THR A 59 -28.35 18.34 -0.10
C THR A 59 -27.21 17.33 0.02
N VAL A 60 -27.34 16.39 0.95
CA VAL A 60 -26.38 15.31 1.18
C VAL A 60 -27.00 13.97 0.80
N THR A 61 -26.23 13.09 0.17
CA THR A 61 -26.62 11.71 -0.18
C THR A 61 -25.43 10.78 0.01
N GLY A 62 -25.66 9.51 0.37
CA GLY A 62 -24.59 8.54 0.53
C GLY A 62 -24.12 7.93 -0.80
N LEU A 63 -22.86 7.50 -0.84
CA LEU A 63 -22.37 6.56 -1.85
C LEU A 63 -22.99 5.18 -1.57
N THR A 64 -23.63 4.57 -2.57
CA THR A 64 -24.40 3.32 -2.38
C THR A 64 -24.04 2.21 -3.37
N ARG A 65 -23.19 2.52 -4.35
CA ARG A 65 -22.72 1.57 -5.36
C ARG A 65 -21.22 1.63 -5.52
N LEU A 66 -20.64 0.47 -5.77
CA LEU A 66 -19.25 0.27 -6.13
C LEU A 66 -19.16 -0.71 -7.30
N ARG A 67 -18.24 -0.48 -8.24
CA ARG A 67 -17.94 -1.41 -9.32
C ARG A 67 -16.43 -1.48 -9.59
N PRO A 68 -15.85 -2.68 -9.80
CA PRO A 68 -14.48 -2.81 -10.30
C PRO A 68 -14.33 -2.25 -11.72
N GLY A 69 -13.28 -1.47 -11.96
CA GLY A 69 -12.97 -0.86 -13.24
C GLY A 69 -13.76 0.44 -13.55
N PRO A 70 -13.52 1.03 -14.73
CA PRO A 70 -14.17 2.26 -15.17
C PRO A 70 -15.67 2.04 -15.44
N PRO A 71 -16.52 3.08 -15.37
CA PRO A 71 -17.97 2.93 -15.51
C PRO A 71 -18.37 2.43 -16.90
N PRO A 72 -19.52 1.75 -17.03
CA PRO A 72 -19.90 1.11 -18.27
C PRO A 72 -20.29 2.16 -19.33
N THR A 73 -19.86 1.96 -20.57
CA THR A 73 -20.41 2.70 -21.73
C THR A 73 -21.72 2.04 -22.17
N GLY A 74 -22.83 2.36 -21.50
CA GLY A 74 -24.18 1.96 -21.91
C GLY A 74 -25.12 1.61 -20.76
N PRO A 75 -26.45 1.63 -21.01
CA PRO A 75 -27.45 1.31 -19.98
C PRO A 75 -27.42 -0.18 -19.61
N GLY A 76 -27.25 -0.49 -18.32
CA GLY A 76 -27.54 -1.84 -17.78
C GLY A 76 -26.50 -2.47 -16.85
N ALA A 77 -25.27 -1.95 -16.77
CA ALA A 77 -24.29 -2.48 -15.82
C ALA A 77 -24.50 -1.83 -14.43
N THR A 78 -25.14 -2.58 -13.54
CA THR A 78 -25.40 -2.16 -12.15
C THR A 78 -24.18 -2.50 -11.29
N GLY A 79 -23.69 -1.54 -10.52
CA GLY A 79 -22.65 -1.77 -9.52
C GLY A 79 -23.15 -2.64 -8.36
N LEU A 80 -22.22 -3.17 -7.59
CA LEU A 80 -22.52 -3.87 -6.34
C LEU A 80 -23.00 -2.86 -5.30
N ARG A 81 -23.90 -3.31 -4.41
CA ARG A 81 -24.31 -2.49 -3.26
C ARG A 81 -23.10 -2.25 -2.36
N TYR A 82 -22.87 -0.99 -2.01
CA TYR A 82 -21.84 -0.61 -1.06
C TYR A 82 -22.48 -0.01 0.18
N ASP A 83 -22.18 -0.62 1.34
CA ASP A 83 -22.58 -0.11 2.65
C ASP A 83 -21.35 0.51 3.32
N VAL A 84 -21.26 1.84 3.21
CA VAL A 84 -20.20 2.69 3.77
C VAL A 84 -19.95 2.42 5.26
N GLY A 85 -20.98 2.08 6.03
CA GLY A 85 -20.85 1.88 7.47
C GLY A 85 -20.13 0.59 7.86
N THR A 86 -19.88 -0.32 6.91
CA THR A 86 -19.46 -1.70 7.21
C THR A 86 -18.04 -2.04 6.81
N VAL A 87 -17.51 -1.44 5.73
CA VAL A 87 -16.17 -1.74 5.21
C VAL A 87 -15.55 -0.46 4.63
N PRO A 88 -14.29 -0.13 4.98
CA PRO A 88 -13.55 0.95 4.33
C PRO A 88 -13.36 0.70 2.84
N LEU A 89 -13.25 1.78 2.08
CA LEU A 89 -13.06 1.72 0.63
C LEU A 89 -11.78 1.00 0.25
N GLU A 90 -10.66 1.29 0.90
CA GLU A 90 -9.35 0.68 0.63
C GLU A 90 -9.39 -0.83 0.82
N ALA A 91 -10.03 -1.34 1.87
CA ALA A 91 -10.15 -2.79 2.06
C ALA A 91 -10.96 -3.46 0.96
N LEU A 92 -12.03 -2.82 0.45
CA LEU A 92 -12.80 -3.35 -0.68
C LEU A 92 -12.02 -3.29 -1.99
N VAL A 93 -11.29 -2.20 -2.20
CA VAL A 93 -10.58 -1.95 -3.46
C VAL A 93 -9.30 -2.76 -3.53
N GLU A 94 -8.56 -2.88 -2.43
CA GLU A 94 -7.24 -3.49 -2.45
C GLU A 94 -7.24 -4.99 -2.17
N SER A 95 -8.30 -5.50 -1.51
CA SER A 95 -8.37 -6.90 -1.09
C SER A 95 -8.20 -7.83 -2.29
N GLU A 96 -7.13 -8.61 -2.23
CA GLU A 96 -6.87 -9.65 -3.19
C GLU A 96 -7.92 -10.77 -3.07
N PRO A 97 -8.44 -11.30 -4.20
CA PRO A 97 -9.30 -12.47 -4.18
C PRO A 97 -8.60 -13.66 -3.51
N ALA A 98 -9.32 -14.31 -2.60
CA ALA A 98 -8.80 -15.43 -1.83
C ALA A 98 -8.62 -16.66 -2.74
N VAL A 99 -7.38 -16.94 -3.16
CA VAL A 99 -7.11 -18.14 -3.94
C VAL A 99 -7.10 -19.35 -3.00
N VAL A 100 -8.16 -20.13 -3.07
CA VAL A 100 -8.22 -21.46 -2.48
C VAL A 100 -7.33 -22.38 -3.33
N GLY A 101 -6.10 -22.66 -2.85
CA GLY A 101 -5.40 -23.90 -3.22
C GLY A 101 -4.05 -23.82 -3.93
N THR A 102 -3.35 -22.68 -4.04
CA THR A 102 -2.04 -22.65 -4.74
C THR A 102 -0.90 -21.93 -4.03
N GLU A 103 -1.14 -21.13 -3.00
CA GLU A 103 -0.05 -20.52 -2.22
C GLU A 103 0.28 -21.38 -1.00
N GLY A 104 1.58 -21.58 -0.77
CA GLY A 104 2.11 -22.28 0.38
C GLY A 104 1.44 -21.77 1.65
N THR A 105 0.50 -22.53 2.17
CA THR A 105 -0.28 -22.15 3.36
C THR A 105 0.03 -23.14 4.47
N ARG A 106 1.24 -23.72 4.49
CA ARG A 106 1.58 -24.72 5.51
C ARG A 106 1.62 -24.10 6.90
N ASP A 107 2.18 -22.90 7.03
CA ASP A 107 2.12 -22.14 8.27
C ASP A 107 0.66 -21.85 8.70
N LEU A 108 -0.19 -21.39 7.77
CA LEU A 108 -1.62 -21.17 8.03
C LEU A 108 -2.34 -22.48 8.41
N ALA A 109 -2.08 -23.59 7.71
CA ALA A 109 -2.67 -24.89 7.98
C ALA A 109 -2.34 -25.39 9.38
N LEU A 110 -1.07 -25.25 9.81
CA LEU A 110 -0.63 -25.61 11.16
C LEU A 110 -1.30 -24.74 12.21
N ARG A 111 -1.31 -23.42 12.03
CA ARG A 111 -1.91 -22.46 12.99
C ARG A 111 -3.42 -22.64 13.09
N ALA A 112 -4.11 -22.72 11.95
CA ALA A 112 -5.56 -22.91 11.89
C ALA A 112 -5.98 -24.26 12.48
N GLY A 113 -5.22 -25.33 12.21
CA GLY A 113 -5.46 -26.64 12.81
C GLY A 113 -5.32 -26.62 14.34
N GLY A 114 -4.23 -26.04 14.84
CA GLY A 114 -4.02 -25.87 16.28
C GLY A 114 -5.07 -25.00 16.96
N TYR A 115 -5.49 -23.91 16.30
CA TYR A 115 -6.54 -23.03 16.81
C TYR A 115 -7.89 -23.73 16.86
N PHE A 116 -8.26 -24.52 15.84
CA PHE A 116 -9.47 -25.33 15.89
C PHE A 116 -9.48 -26.32 17.06
N LEU A 117 -8.35 -26.99 17.33
CA LEU A 117 -8.23 -27.88 18.49
C LEU A 117 -8.35 -27.14 19.82
N THR A 118 -7.90 -25.88 19.88
CA THR A 118 -8.08 -25.02 21.06
C THR A 118 -9.55 -24.69 21.29
N LEU A 119 -10.25 -24.23 20.25
CA LEU A 119 -11.70 -23.98 20.30
C LEU A 119 -12.48 -25.24 20.69
N LEU A 120 -12.08 -26.39 20.16
CA LEU A 120 -12.73 -27.66 20.45
C LEU A 120 -12.54 -28.08 21.91
N ALA A 121 -11.37 -27.87 22.49
CA ALA A 121 -11.10 -28.12 23.90
C ALA A 121 -11.98 -27.22 24.81
N GLU A 122 -12.08 -25.92 24.49
CA GLU A 122 -12.95 -24.98 25.21
C GLU A 122 -14.42 -25.43 25.19
N GLU A 123 -14.94 -25.82 24.02
CA GLU A 123 -16.32 -26.29 23.89
C GLU A 123 -16.55 -27.65 24.60
N TRP A 124 -15.48 -28.40 24.89
CA TRP A 124 -15.55 -29.66 25.62
C TRP A 124 -15.46 -29.52 27.15
N GLU A 125 -14.81 -28.48 27.69
CA GLU A 125 -14.63 -28.27 29.14
C GLU A 125 -15.96 -28.25 29.92
N GLY A 126 -17.08 -27.89 29.27
CA GLY A 126 -18.43 -27.90 29.86
C GLY A 126 -19.26 -29.17 29.59
N THR A 127 -18.68 -30.20 28.95
CA THR A 127 -19.42 -31.38 28.48
C THR A 127 -19.10 -32.64 29.27
N MET A 128 -20.06 -33.57 29.37
CA MET A 128 -19.85 -34.90 29.96
C MET A 128 -19.23 -35.90 28.95
N LEU A 129 -18.48 -35.41 27.94
CA LEU A 129 -17.91 -36.27 26.90
C LEU A 129 -16.67 -37.00 27.44
N PRO A 130 -16.59 -38.34 27.41
CA PRO A 130 -15.44 -39.08 27.91
C PRO A 130 -14.13 -38.71 27.19
N ALA A 131 -13.01 -38.70 27.93
CA ALA A 131 -11.69 -38.36 27.38
C ALA A 131 -11.28 -39.26 26.19
N GLU A 132 -11.68 -40.54 26.22
CA GLU A 132 -11.45 -41.48 25.10
C GLU A 132 -12.19 -41.06 23.82
N SER A 133 -13.42 -40.52 23.96
CA SER A 133 -14.20 -40.02 22.82
C SER A 133 -13.60 -38.74 22.25
N GLN A 134 -13.08 -37.86 23.11
CA GLN A 134 -12.35 -36.65 22.69
C GLN A 134 -11.08 -37.02 21.93
N ALA A 135 -10.26 -37.91 22.50
CA ALA A 135 -9.02 -38.38 21.88
C ALA A 135 -9.28 -39.11 20.56
N GLY A 136 -10.31 -39.95 20.49
CA GLY A 136 -10.73 -40.64 19.27
C GLY A 136 -11.14 -39.68 18.16
N TYR A 137 -11.88 -38.62 18.50
CA TYR A 137 -12.27 -37.59 17.53
C TYR A 137 -11.07 -36.81 17.01
N VAL A 138 -10.16 -36.38 17.89
CA VAL A 138 -8.91 -35.70 17.48
C VAL A 138 -8.05 -36.60 16.59
N ALA A 139 -7.87 -37.87 16.95
CA ALA A 139 -7.13 -38.82 16.12
C ALA A 139 -7.79 -38.99 14.73
N GLY A 140 -9.12 -39.02 14.67
CA GLY A 140 -9.86 -39.05 13.42
C GLY A 140 -9.65 -37.79 12.57
N LEU A 141 -9.58 -36.60 13.17
CA LEU A 141 -9.29 -35.36 12.45
C LEU A 141 -7.89 -35.39 11.84
N LEU A 142 -6.88 -35.81 12.61
CA LEU A 142 -5.50 -35.93 12.14
C LEU A 142 -5.38 -36.93 10.98
N ALA A 143 -6.12 -38.04 11.05
CA ALA A 143 -6.15 -39.03 9.97
C ALA A 143 -6.89 -38.54 8.72
N THR A 144 -7.96 -37.76 8.88
CA THR A 144 -8.79 -37.27 7.76
C THR A 144 -8.14 -36.08 7.05
N HIS A 145 -7.48 -35.20 7.81
CA HIS A 145 -6.86 -33.98 7.31
C HIS A 145 -5.39 -33.91 7.76
N PRO A 146 -4.50 -34.78 7.24
CA PRO A 146 -3.08 -34.73 7.59
C PRO A 146 -2.39 -33.52 6.96
N VAL A 147 -1.52 -32.84 7.72
CA VAL A 147 -0.67 -31.77 7.18
C VAL A 147 0.48 -32.39 6.36
N PRO A 148 0.61 -32.10 5.06
CA PRO A 148 1.76 -32.55 4.28
C PRO A 148 3.07 -31.96 4.82
N THR A 149 4.10 -32.80 4.95
CA THR A 149 5.36 -32.46 5.63
C THR A 149 6.52 -32.13 4.69
N GLU A 150 6.32 -32.28 3.39
CA GLU A 150 7.32 -31.93 2.37
C GLU A 150 7.65 -30.45 2.42
N GLY A 151 8.95 -30.12 2.42
CA GLY A 151 9.43 -28.74 2.48
C GLY A 151 9.39 -28.08 3.86
N LEU A 152 8.79 -28.70 4.89
CA LEU A 152 8.73 -28.13 6.23
C LEU A 152 10.05 -28.22 7.00
N PRO A 153 10.40 -27.20 7.80
CA PRO A 153 11.46 -27.28 8.81
C PRO A 153 11.21 -28.41 9.82
N ALA A 154 12.27 -28.92 10.44
CA ALA A 154 12.18 -30.07 11.37
C ALA A 154 11.21 -29.84 12.53
N GLY A 155 11.17 -28.62 13.10
CA GLY A 155 10.24 -28.27 14.17
C GLY A 155 8.77 -28.32 13.73
N ASP A 156 8.48 -27.81 12.54
CA ASP A 156 7.12 -27.77 11.99
C ASP A 156 6.60 -29.16 11.63
N ARG A 157 7.47 -30.12 11.28
CA ARG A 157 7.09 -31.52 11.09
C ARG A 157 6.58 -32.19 12.36
N LEU A 158 7.11 -31.81 13.54
CA LEU A 158 6.61 -32.32 14.81
C LEU A 158 5.22 -31.77 15.13
N LEU A 159 4.96 -30.51 14.79
CA LEU A 159 3.64 -29.89 14.91
C LEU A 159 2.63 -30.51 13.94
N ALA A 160 3.04 -30.75 12.69
CA ALA A 160 2.22 -31.37 11.64
C ALA A 160 1.64 -32.73 12.04
N ALA A 161 2.32 -33.47 12.93
CA ALA A 161 1.83 -34.75 13.47
C ALA A 161 0.78 -34.60 14.59
N ARG A 162 0.55 -33.39 15.11
CA ARG A 162 -0.30 -33.11 16.28
C ARG A 162 -1.50 -32.22 15.97
N VAL A 163 -1.54 -31.60 14.80
CA VAL A 163 -2.64 -30.72 14.38
C VAL A 163 -3.17 -31.15 13.00
N PRO A 164 -4.48 -31.05 12.75
CA PRO A 164 -5.01 -31.31 11.41
C PRO A 164 -4.61 -30.17 10.47
N ASP A 165 -4.66 -30.42 9.17
CA ASP A 165 -4.55 -29.38 8.15
C ASP A 165 -5.76 -28.45 8.28
N GLY A 166 -5.54 -27.28 8.90
CA GLY A 166 -6.60 -26.31 9.16
C GLY A 166 -7.21 -25.72 7.90
N VAL A 167 -6.48 -25.69 6.77
CA VAL A 167 -7.01 -25.22 5.48
C VAL A 167 -7.95 -26.27 4.90
N ALA A 168 -7.54 -27.54 4.89
CA ALA A 168 -8.37 -28.65 4.43
C ALA A 168 -9.61 -28.83 5.33
N LEU A 169 -9.43 -28.68 6.65
CA LEU A 169 -10.52 -28.71 7.62
C LEU A 169 -11.49 -27.56 7.41
N PHE A 170 -11.00 -26.34 7.18
CA PHE A 170 -11.85 -25.20 6.83
C PHE A 170 -12.71 -25.50 5.60
N ALA A 171 -12.11 -25.98 4.50
CA ALA A 171 -12.86 -26.31 3.28
C ALA A 171 -13.96 -27.35 3.51
N ALA A 172 -13.68 -28.37 4.33
CA ALA A 172 -14.66 -29.40 4.69
C ALA A 172 -15.80 -28.83 5.55
N LEU A 173 -15.49 -28.00 6.54
CA LEU A 173 -16.47 -27.37 7.42
C LEU A 173 -17.31 -26.32 6.69
N ASP A 174 -16.69 -25.51 5.83
CA ASP A 174 -17.33 -24.45 5.06
C ASP A 174 -18.40 -25.01 4.14
N SER A 175 -18.03 -26.01 3.32
CA SER A 175 -18.96 -26.69 2.40
C SER A 175 -20.15 -27.37 3.10
N GLY A 176 -19.96 -27.90 4.31
CA GLY A 176 -21.03 -28.55 5.07
C GLY A 176 -21.91 -27.59 5.88
N LEU A 177 -21.31 -26.63 6.58
CA LEU A 177 -22.02 -25.73 7.50
C LEU A 177 -22.54 -24.46 6.83
N ARG A 178 -21.95 -24.07 5.69
CA ARG A 178 -22.34 -22.90 4.88
C ARG A 178 -22.51 -23.32 3.41
N PRO A 179 -23.44 -24.25 3.11
CA PRO A 179 -23.62 -24.74 1.75
C PRO A 179 -24.02 -23.58 0.82
N PRO A 180 -23.40 -23.47 -0.37
CA PRO A 180 -23.64 -22.34 -1.29
C PRO A 180 -25.10 -22.25 -1.75
N ASP A 181 -25.80 -23.39 -1.85
CA ASP A 181 -27.20 -23.46 -2.28
C ASP A 181 -28.22 -23.19 -1.16
N GLY A 182 -27.77 -22.78 0.04
CA GLY A 182 -28.64 -22.56 1.20
C GLY A 182 -29.26 -23.85 1.77
N GLY A 183 -28.67 -25.01 1.46
CA GLY A 183 -29.05 -26.30 2.01
C GLY A 183 -28.96 -26.36 3.54
N ARG A 184 -29.50 -27.41 4.15
CA ARG A 184 -29.44 -27.58 5.61
C ARG A 184 -27.98 -27.73 6.07
N PRO A 185 -27.48 -26.88 6.99
CA PRO A 185 -26.12 -27.01 7.52
C PRO A 185 -25.89 -28.36 8.21
N THR A 186 -24.85 -29.08 7.80
CA THR A 186 -24.43 -30.36 8.38
C THR A 186 -22.93 -30.39 8.66
N LEU A 187 -22.53 -31.14 9.69
CA LEU A 187 -21.11 -31.41 9.91
C LEU A 187 -20.62 -32.47 8.91
N PRO A 188 -19.33 -32.43 8.53
CA PRO A 188 -18.72 -33.51 7.74
C PRO A 188 -18.95 -34.88 8.37
N ALA A 189 -19.17 -35.90 7.54
CA ALA A 189 -19.43 -37.27 7.99
C ALA A 189 -18.19 -37.95 8.62
N GLN A 190 -17.00 -37.43 8.31
CA GLN A 190 -15.72 -37.89 8.85
C GLN A 190 -15.01 -36.74 9.58
N PRO A 191 -14.37 -37.00 10.74
CA PRO A 191 -14.45 -38.26 11.49
C PRO A 191 -15.85 -38.47 12.12
N PRO A 192 -16.25 -39.74 12.40
CA PRO A 192 -17.59 -40.04 12.88
C PRO A 192 -17.87 -39.38 14.24
N LEU A 193 -19.05 -38.79 14.36
CA LEU A 193 -19.50 -38.10 15.56
C LEU A 193 -20.56 -38.91 16.30
N THR A 194 -20.42 -39.03 17.61
CA THR A 194 -21.55 -39.42 18.47
C THR A 194 -22.53 -38.26 18.59
N SER A 195 -23.81 -38.55 18.86
CA SER A 195 -24.84 -37.51 19.02
C SER A 195 -24.50 -36.49 20.11
N ALA A 196 -23.78 -36.91 21.16
CA ALA A 196 -23.31 -36.04 22.24
C ALA A 196 -22.17 -35.09 21.81
N ALA A 197 -21.32 -35.49 20.86
CA ALA A 197 -20.19 -34.69 20.37
C ALA A 197 -20.59 -33.66 19.29
N ALA A 198 -21.71 -33.85 18.61
CA ALA A 198 -22.09 -33.02 17.46
C ALA A 198 -22.33 -31.54 17.81
N ARG A 199 -22.93 -31.25 18.97
CA ARG A 199 -23.21 -29.87 19.39
C ARG A 199 -21.95 -29.04 19.67
N PRO A 200 -21.02 -29.46 20.55
CA PRO A 200 -19.79 -28.70 20.83
C PRO A 200 -18.90 -28.58 19.58
N VAL A 201 -18.80 -29.63 18.76
CA VAL A 201 -18.04 -29.59 17.50
C VAL A 201 -18.62 -28.56 16.54
N ARG A 202 -19.95 -28.47 16.41
CA ARG A 202 -20.60 -27.45 15.58
C ARG A 202 -20.35 -26.03 16.09
N ALA A 203 -20.34 -25.83 17.40
CA ALA A 203 -20.04 -24.52 18.00
C ALA A 203 -18.60 -24.10 17.72
N ALA A 204 -17.63 -24.98 17.95
CA ALA A 204 -16.21 -24.77 17.62
C ALA A 204 -16.03 -24.48 16.13
N ALA A 205 -16.68 -25.26 15.25
CA ALA A 205 -16.60 -25.07 13.81
C ALA A 205 -17.13 -23.71 13.35
N LEU A 206 -18.25 -23.23 13.87
CA LEU A 206 -18.78 -21.92 13.49
C LEU A 206 -17.87 -20.77 13.98
N ARG A 207 -17.29 -20.88 15.19
CA ARG A 207 -16.29 -19.92 15.69
C ARG A 207 -15.02 -19.95 14.84
N PHE A 208 -14.59 -21.14 14.43
CA PHE A 208 -13.42 -21.34 13.58
C PHE A 208 -13.62 -20.75 12.18
N LEU A 209 -14.77 -20.99 11.54
CA LEU A 209 -15.10 -20.43 10.23
C LEU A 209 -15.10 -18.90 10.25
N ALA A 210 -15.74 -18.29 11.27
CA ALA A 210 -15.75 -16.84 11.43
C ALA A 210 -14.35 -16.25 11.66
N TRP A 211 -13.54 -16.91 12.50
CA TRP A 211 -12.14 -16.52 12.71
C TRP A 211 -11.32 -16.65 11.42
N TYR A 212 -11.45 -17.78 10.71
CA TYR A 212 -10.70 -18.06 9.49
C TYR A 212 -10.99 -17.01 8.42
N ASP A 213 -12.27 -16.65 8.22
CA ASP A 213 -12.64 -15.61 7.27
C ASP A 213 -12.03 -14.24 7.63
N GLY A 214 -11.99 -13.92 8.93
CA GLY A 214 -11.39 -12.68 9.43
C GLY A 214 -9.87 -12.62 9.27
N VAL A 215 -9.14 -13.72 9.53
CA VAL A 215 -7.67 -13.74 9.44
C VAL A 215 -7.13 -14.00 8.03
N THR A 216 -8.00 -14.32 7.07
CA THR A 216 -7.62 -14.54 5.67
C THR A 216 -8.18 -13.49 4.71
N GLY A 217 -8.95 -12.52 5.21
CA GLY A 217 -9.62 -11.51 4.39
C GLY A 217 -10.83 -12.02 3.60
N ARG A 218 -11.19 -13.31 3.70
CA ARG A 218 -12.36 -13.91 3.01
C ARG A 218 -13.70 -13.36 3.45
N ALA A 219 -13.74 -12.62 4.56
CA ALA A 219 -14.92 -11.87 4.96
C ALA A 219 -15.25 -10.72 3.98
N LEU A 220 -14.29 -10.29 3.16
CA LEU A 220 -14.46 -9.24 2.15
C LEU A 220 -14.95 -9.84 0.81
N PRO A 221 -15.76 -9.10 0.04
CA PRO A 221 -16.17 -9.53 -1.28
C PRO A 221 -14.97 -9.61 -2.24
N GLU A 222 -14.97 -10.61 -3.12
CA GLU A 222 -13.97 -10.72 -4.17
C GLU A 222 -14.27 -9.72 -5.29
N LEU A 223 -13.40 -8.73 -5.45
CA LEU A 223 -13.54 -7.65 -6.43
C LEU A 223 -12.29 -7.60 -7.32
N PRO A 224 -12.40 -7.85 -8.64
CA PRO A 224 -11.27 -7.76 -9.56
C PRO A 224 -10.98 -6.29 -9.93
N THR A 225 -10.50 -5.52 -8.96
CA THR A 225 -10.15 -4.10 -9.09
C THR A 225 -8.74 -3.88 -9.61
N TRP A 226 -7.82 -4.82 -9.39
CA TRP A 226 -6.44 -4.71 -9.86
C TRP A 226 -6.32 -4.93 -11.37
N SER A 227 -5.59 -4.05 -12.04
CA SER A 227 -5.19 -4.14 -13.44
C SER A 227 -3.73 -4.61 -13.56
N PRO A 228 -3.46 -5.89 -13.93
CA PRO A 228 -2.10 -6.38 -14.06
C PRO A 228 -1.29 -5.67 -15.15
N GLN A 229 -1.95 -5.16 -16.18
CA GLN A 229 -1.29 -4.49 -17.31
C GLN A 229 -0.78 -3.09 -16.95
N ARG A 230 -1.40 -2.45 -15.95
CA ARG A 230 -1.12 -1.07 -15.52
C ARG A 230 -0.59 -0.97 -14.08
N LEU A 231 -0.59 -2.07 -13.33
CA LEU A 231 -0.08 -2.14 -11.96
C LEU A 231 -0.79 -1.19 -10.99
N GLU A 232 -2.10 -1.04 -11.16
CA GLU A 232 -2.95 -0.11 -10.42
C GLU A 232 -4.33 -0.71 -10.16
N TYR A 233 -5.05 -0.16 -9.19
CA TYR A 233 -6.43 -0.49 -8.89
C TYR A 233 -7.37 0.48 -9.61
N GLN A 234 -8.48 -0.07 -10.07
CA GLN A 234 -9.52 0.66 -10.79
C GLN A 234 -10.88 0.40 -10.15
N VAL A 235 -11.58 1.46 -9.79
CA VAL A 235 -12.90 1.37 -9.15
C VAL A 235 -13.77 2.58 -9.49
N SER A 236 -15.07 2.31 -9.66
CA SER A 236 -16.10 3.34 -9.78
C SER A 236 -17.05 3.31 -8.58
N LEU A 237 -17.46 4.49 -8.12
CA LEU A 237 -18.41 4.68 -7.03
C LEU A 237 -19.61 5.48 -7.53
N ALA A 238 -20.79 5.28 -6.94
CA ALA A 238 -21.93 6.13 -7.27
C ALA A 238 -22.83 6.44 -6.07
N ALA A 239 -23.36 7.66 -6.10
CA ALA A 239 -24.45 8.13 -5.27
C ALA A 239 -25.71 8.36 -6.14
N PRO A 240 -26.90 8.06 -5.61
CA PRO A 240 -28.14 8.15 -6.38
C PRO A 240 -28.48 9.58 -6.82
N ALA A 241 -29.31 9.67 -7.85
CA ALA A 241 -29.93 10.91 -8.30
C ALA A 241 -30.73 11.58 -7.18
N VAL A 242 -30.53 12.88 -6.97
CA VAL A 242 -31.20 13.66 -5.92
C VAL A 242 -31.59 15.04 -6.45
N GLY A 243 -32.83 15.46 -6.19
CA GLY A 243 -33.28 16.83 -6.49
C GLY A 243 -33.40 17.16 -7.99
N GLY A 244 -33.55 16.15 -8.85
CA GLY A 244 -33.60 16.31 -10.31
C GLY A 244 -32.24 16.20 -11.00
N GLU A 245 -31.15 16.14 -10.23
CA GLU A 245 -29.81 15.88 -10.74
C GLU A 245 -29.61 14.39 -11.05
N PRO A 246 -28.79 14.03 -12.05
CA PRO A 246 -28.48 12.64 -12.37
C PRO A 246 -27.70 11.96 -11.24
N GLU A 247 -27.51 10.64 -11.37
CA GLU A 247 -26.59 9.87 -10.54
C GLU A 247 -25.19 10.50 -10.57
N PHE A 248 -24.56 10.61 -9.39
CA PHE A 248 -23.21 11.16 -9.27
C PHE A 248 -22.22 10.00 -9.24
N VAL A 249 -21.43 9.87 -10.30
CA VAL A 249 -20.48 8.75 -10.48
C VAL A 249 -19.05 9.27 -10.40
N LEU A 250 -18.24 8.61 -9.59
CA LEU A 250 -16.82 8.83 -9.49
C LEU A 250 -16.08 7.61 -10.04
N THR A 251 -14.93 7.81 -10.68
CA THR A 251 -14.04 6.73 -11.14
C THR A 251 -12.60 7.08 -10.80
N THR A 252 -11.80 6.05 -10.52
CA THR A 252 -10.34 6.14 -10.49
C THR A 252 -9.78 5.03 -11.34
N ASP A 253 -8.82 5.36 -12.20
CA ASP A 253 -8.08 4.42 -13.02
C ASP A 253 -6.62 4.25 -12.59
N GLU A 254 -6.04 5.17 -11.81
CA GLU A 254 -4.61 5.17 -11.44
C GLU A 254 -4.32 4.96 -9.94
N TYR A 255 -5.16 4.21 -9.22
CA TYR A 255 -4.95 4.01 -7.78
C TYR A 255 -3.86 2.98 -7.47
N ALA A 256 -2.65 3.44 -7.12
CA ALA A 256 -1.49 2.57 -6.84
C ALA A 256 -1.47 1.89 -5.44
N SER A 257 -2.47 2.12 -4.58
CA SER A 257 -2.58 1.83 -3.12
C SER A 257 -2.21 2.99 -2.18
N GLY A 258 -2.61 2.87 -0.91
CA GLY A 258 -2.31 3.83 0.15
C GLY A 258 -3.55 4.51 0.70
N SER A 259 -3.60 5.84 0.60
CA SER A 259 -4.76 6.62 1.02
C SER A 259 -5.54 7.02 -0.22
N LEU A 260 -6.83 6.71 -0.23
CA LEU A 260 -7.77 7.33 -1.15
C LEU A 260 -8.24 8.66 -0.56
N ASP A 261 -8.49 9.63 -1.43
CA ASP A 261 -9.12 10.90 -1.08
C ASP A 261 -9.85 11.47 -2.31
N TRP A 262 -10.61 12.54 -2.15
CA TRP A 262 -11.46 13.12 -3.19
C TRP A 262 -10.71 13.38 -4.51
N TYR A 263 -9.43 13.78 -4.44
CA TYR A 263 -8.62 14.08 -5.62
C TYR A 263 -8.16 12.84 -6.39
N ALA A 264 -8.31 11.63 -5.81
CA ALA A 264 -8.00 10.38 -6.49
C ALA A 264 -9.09 9.96 -7.49
N PHE A 265 -10.22 10.70 -7.52
CA PHE A 265 -11.38 10.36 -8.31
C PHE A 265 -11.79 11.48 -9.27
N ASP A 266 -12.15 11.07 -10.47
CA ASP A 266 -12.78 11.91 -11.48
C ASP A 266 -14.28 11.66 -11.52
N HIS A 267 -15.06 12.71 -11.73
CA HIS A 267 -16.51 12.63 -11.93
C HIS A 267 -16.84 12.18 -13.34
N VAL A 268 -17.73 11.20 -13.50
CA VAL A 268 -18.16 10.67 -14.80
C VAL A 268 -19.57 11.17 -15.13
N PRO A 269 -19.69 12.18 -16.01
CA PRO A 269 -20.96 12.80 -16.37
C PRO A 269 -21.89 11.84 -17.10
N GLY A 270 -23.12 11.72 -16.63
CA GLY A 270 -24.10 10.82 -17.25
C GLY A 270 -23.73 9.34 -17.11
N GLY A 271 -22.67 9.02 -16.37
CA GLY A 271 -22.38 7.66 -15.92
C GLY A 271 -23.50 7.16 -15.01
N SER A 272 -23.66 5.84 -14.95
CA SER A 272 -24.61 5.21 -14.02
C SER A 272 -24.08 3.87 -13.56
N LEU A 273 -24.17 3.61 -12.25
CA LEU A 273 -23.96 2.30 -11.63
C LEU A 273 -25.27 1.77 -11.03
N GLY A 274 -26.41 2.40 -11.32
CA GLY A 274 -27.72 1.99 -10.82
C GLY A 274 -27.90 2.26 -9.31
N ALA A 275 -27.30 3.33 -8.80
CA ALA A 275 -27.58 3.83 -7.45
C ALA A 275 -29.00 4.40 -7.39
N VAL A 276 -29.77 3.99 -6.38
CA VAL A 276 -31.17 4.40 -6.21
C VAL A 276 -31.44 4.91 -4.80
N ALA A 277 -32.42 5.81 -4.65
CA ALA A 277 -32.74 6.43 -3.36
C ALA A 277 -33.21 5.44 -2.28
N SER A 278 -33.68 4.25 -2.69
CA SER A 278 -34.08 3.16 -1.80
C SER A 278 -32.91 2.34 -1.25
N ASP A 279 -31.68 2.60 -1.70
CA ASP A 279 -30.50 2.00 -1.10
C ASP A 279 -30.26 2.55 0.31
N PRO A 280 -29.65 1.76 1.22
CA PRO A 280 -29.18 2.26 2.50
C PRO A 280 -28.26 3.49 2.30
N GLY A 281 -28.58 4.61 2.96
CA GLY A 281 -27.85 5.87 2.80
C GLY A 281 -28.17 6.67 1.52
N GLY A 282 -28.93 6.11 0.57
CA GLY A 282 -29.20 6.73 -0.74
C GLY A 282 -30.29 7.80 -0.75
N THR A 283 -31.05 7.95 0.34
CA THR A 283 -32.06 9.02 0.42
C THR A 283 -31.39 10.37 0.63
N GLY A 284 -31.52 11.25 -0.37
CA GLY A 284 -31.05 12.64 -0.29
C GLY A 284 -31.73 13.42 0.82
N ARG A 285 -30.93 14.06 1.68
CA ARG A 285 -31.39 14.84 2.84
C ARG A 285 -30.92 16.29 2.72
N PRO A 286 -31.80 17.29 2.92
CA PRO A 286 -31.35 18.67 2.97
C PRO A 286 -30.49 18.90 4.23
N PHE A 287 -29.46 19.75 4.12
CA PHE A 287 -28.69 20.20 5.27
C PHE A 287 -28.59 21.73 5.31
N LEU A 288 -28.37 22.25 6.51
CA LEU A 288 -28.11 23.66 6.79
C LEU A 288 -26.96 23.75 7.78
N ALA A 289 -25.80 24.21 7.32
CA ALA A 289 -24.72 24.61 8.21
C ALA A 289 -24.82 26.12 8.47
N SER A 290 -24.65 26.54 9.72
CA SER A 290 -24.64 27.96 10.09
C SER A 290 -23.63 28.18 11.22
N GLY A 291 -22.89 29.27 11.16
CA GLY A 291 -21.83 29.55 12.11
C GLY A 291 -21.01 30.78 11.72
N ILE A 292 -19.98 31.06 12.52
CA ILE A 292 -19.10 32.21 12.33
C ILE A 292 -17.88 31.75 11.53
N PRO A 293 -17.63 32.31 10.32
CA PRO A 293 -16.38 32.07 9.61
C PRO A 293 -15.18 32.57 10.42
N THR A 294 -14.11 31.80 10.44
CA THR A 294 -12.88 32.15 11.16
C THR A 294 -11.79 32.50 10.16
N PRO A 295 -11.03 33.60 10.34
CA PRO A 295 -9.87 33.89 9.50
C PRO A 295 -8.90 32.70 9.46
N VAL A 296 -8.39 32.39 8.28
CA VAL A 296 -7.34 31.36 8.12
C VAL A 296 -6.09 31.86 8.83
N THR A 297 -5.48 30.99 9.63
CA THR A 297 -4.20 31.26 10.30
C THR A 297 -3.26 30.08 10.10
N PHE A 298 -1.97 30.35 9.95
CA PHE A 298 -0.93 29.34 9.82
C PHE A 298 0.37 29.82 10.45
N ARG A 299 1.30 28.89 10.70
CA ARG A 299 2.59 29.23 11.31
C ARG A 299 3.43 30.06 10.33
N GLY A 300 4.02 31.15 10.83
CA GLY A 300 4.78 32.10 10.00
C GLY A 300 3.90 33.02 9.15
N MET A 301 2.57 33.05 9.38
CA MET A 301 1.70 34.02 8.73
C MET A 301 2.11 35.43 9.18
N PRO A 302 2.33 36.37 8.25
CA PRO A 302 2.62 37.75 8.60
C PRO A 302 1.49 38.33 9.47
N ALA A 303 1.84 39.11 10.50
CA ALA A 303 0.84 39.83 11.25
C ALA A 303 0.02 40.73 10.32
N ALA A 304 -1.31 40.60 10.37
CA ALA A 304 -2.23 41.45 9.62
C ALA A 304 -2.14 42.95 9.99
N ARG A 305 -1.36 43.32 11.02
CA ARG A 305 -1.20 44.69 11.52
C ARG A 305 0.24 45.04 11.87
N TRP A 306 0.44 46.35 12.03
CA TRP A 306 1.66 47.16 12.13
C TRP A 306 3.03 46.48 12.06
N TRP A 307 3.34 45.50 12.91
CA TRP A 307 4.51 44.63 12.79
C TRP A 307 4.51 43.61 13.95
N GLU A 308 5.16 42.48 13.73
CA GLU A 308 5.58 41.56 14.79
C GLU A 308 7.04 41.14 14.56
N PHE A 309 7.74 40.75 15.62
CA PHE A 309 9.02 40.07 15.47
C PHE A 309 8.74 38.57 15.32
N GLU A 310 8.94 38.05 14.12
CA GLU A 310 8.76 36.63 13.84
C GLU A 310 9.76 35.78 14.64
N ASN A 311 9.32 34.61 15.12
CA ASN A 311 10.15 33.74 15.94
C ASN A 311 11.13 32.86 15.13
N ALA A 312 11.30 33.13 13.83
CA ALA A 312 12.12 32.40 12.86
C ALA A 312 11.83 30.88 12.75
N ALA A 313 10.71 30.37 13.31
CA ALA A 313 10.38 28.95 13.20
C ALA A 313 9.93 28.55 11.79
N VAL A 314 9.44 29.51 10.99
CA VAL A 314 9.04 29.33 9.59
C VAL A 314 9.54 30.56 8.82
N ASP A 315 10.27 30.34 7.72
CA ASP A 315 10.80 31.40 6.86
C ASP A 315 10.38 31.13 5.40
N PHE A 316 9.29 31.76 4.97
CA PHE A 316 8.80 31.67 3.59
C PHE A 316 9.74 32.32 2.57
N GLY A 317 10.56 33.29 2.99
CA GLY A 317 11.55 33.94 2.12
C GLY A 317 12.73 33.05 1.75
N SER A 318 12.99 32.00 2.55
CA SER A 318 14.04 31.00 2.26
C SER A 318 13.63 29.94 1.23
N VAL A 319 12.35 29.84 0.89
CA VAL A 319 11.82 28.81 -0.02
C VAL A 319 12.41 29.03 -1.43
N ARG A 320 13.20 28.06 -1.89
CA ARG A 320 13.76 28.04 -3.24
C ARG A 320 12.87 27.18 -4.15
N ALA A 321 12.01 27.82 -4.92
CA ALA A 321 11.26 27.15 -5.98
C ALA A 321 12.10 27.07 -7.26
N ALA A 322 12.16 25.89 -7.90
CA ALA A 322 12.61 25.80 -9.29
C ALA A 322 11.62 26.54 -10.21
N GLY A 323 12.07 27.03 -11.37
CA GLY A 323 11.24 27.88 -12.25
C GLY A 323 9.99 27.20 -12.82
N ASP A 324 9.92 25.87 -12.73
CA ASP A 324 8.80 25.02 -13.12
C ASP A 324 7.91 24.61 -11.92
N SER A 325 8.24 25.03 -10.70
CA SER A 325 7.50 24.67 -9.48
C SER A 325 6.36 25.65 -9.19
N ILE A 326 5.36 25.68 -10.09
CA ILE A 326 4.20 26.59 -10.02
C ILE A 326 3.47 26.48 -8.67
N ALA A 327 3.25 25.25 -8.17
CA ALA A 327 2.56 25.03 -6.90
C ALA A 327 3.29 25.66 -5.70
N THR A 328 4.62 25.55 -5.66
CA THR A 328 5.44 26.17 -4.61
C THR A 328 5.37 27.69 -4.70
N MET A 329 5.43 28.24 -5.92
CA MET A 329 5.31 29.69 -6.13
C MET A 329 3.94 30.21 -5.69
N LEU A 330 2.85 29.53 -6.04
CA LEU A 330 1.49 29.89 -5.62
C LEU A 330 1.33 29.85 -4.09
N LEU A 331 1.91 28.85 -3.42
CA LEU A 331 1.89 28.76 -1.96
C LEU A 331 2.61 29.94 -1.31
N VAL A 332 3.79 30.29 -1.80
CA VAL A 332 4.57 31.42 -1.27
C VAL A 332 3.84 32.74 -1.53
N GLU A 333 3.27 32.93 -2.72
CA GLU A 333 2.48 34.12 -3.05
C GLU A 333 1.23 34.23 -2.16
N TYR A 334 0.50 33.14 -1.97
CA TYR A 334 -0.62 33.08 -1.03
C TYR A 334 -0.19 33.47 0.39
N ALA A 335 0.86 32.83 0.91
CA ALA A 335 1.30 33.02 2.28
C ALA A 335 1.77 34.47 2.56
N THR A 336 2.40 35.10 1.57
CA THR A 336 3.02 36.43 1.72
C THR A 336 2.14 37.60 1.28
N VAL A 337 1.20 37.40 0.35
CA VAL A 337 0.41 38.49 -0.26
C VAL A 337 -1.08 38.37 0.04
N TYR A 338 -1.68 37.19 -0.11
CA TYR A 338 -3.14 37.04 -0.15
C TYR A 338 -3.76 36.47 1.15
N SER A 339 -2.96 36.00 2.09
CA SER A 339 -3.42 35.23 3.25
C SER A 339 -4.44 35.93 4.16
N ASN A 340 -4.46 37.26 4.19
CA ASN A 340 -5.28 38.05 5.11
C ASN A 340 -6.80 38.02 4.82
N ASP A 341 -7.22 37.66 3.61
CA ASP A 341 -8.62 37.76 3.17
C ASP A 341 -9.34 36.39 3.10
N PHE A 342 -8.74 35.34 3.67
CA PHE A 342 -9.28 33.99 3.61
C PHE A 342 -9.97 33.60 4.92
N PHE A 343 -11.18 33.05 4.80
CA PHE A 343 -11.98 32.57 5.92
C PHE A 343 -12.29 31.09 5.77
N LEU A 344 -12.27 30.37 6.89
CA LEU A 344 -12.64 28.98 6.99
C LEU A 344 -14.04 28.88 7.61
N PHE A 345 -14.93 28.12 6.97
CA PHE A 345 -16.26 27.80 7.47
C PHE A 345 -16.42 26.27 7.48
N PRO A 346 -16.25 25.62 8.65
CA PRO A 346 -16.24 24.16 8.70
C PRO A 346 -17.65 23.60 8.52
N VAL A 347 -17.76 22.55 7.70
CA VAL A 347 -19.02 21.84 7.44
C VAL A 347 -18.85 20.39 7.87
N ALA A 348 -19.63 19.97 8.87
CA ALA A 348 -19.66 18.57 9.26
C ALA A 348 -20.37 17.74 8.19
N MET A 349 -19.72 16.67 7.74
CA MET A 349 -20.24 15.75 6.72
C MET A 349 -20.20 14.32 7.24
N GLU A 350 -21.18 13.52 6.82
CA GLU A 350 -21.16 12.07 7.05
C GLU A 350 -20.09 11.42 6.14
N VAL A 351 -19.36 10.44 6.66
CA VAL A 351 -18.37 9.68 5.88
C VAL A 351 -19.07 8.94 4.74
N GLY A 352 -18.44 8.91 3.57
CA GLY A 352 -18.98 8.33 2.33
C GLY A 352 -20.19 9.07 1.76
N SER A 353 -20.25 10.40 1.94
CA SER A 353 -21.33 11.23 1.44
C SER A 353 -20.90 12.18 0.32
N VAL A 354 -21.87 12.46 -0.56
CA VAL A 354 -21.81 13.45 -1.63
C VAL A 354 -22.70 14.61 -1.21
N CYS A 355 -22.11 15.80 -1.08
CA CYS A 355 -22.76 17.03 -0.65
C CYS A 355 -22.81 18.03 -1.80
N ARG A 356 -24.01 18.34 -2.28
CA ARG A 356 -24.23 19.38 -3.28
C ARG A 356 -24.66 20.68 -2.61
N VAL A 357 -23.86 21.72 -2.78
CA VAL A 357 -24.15 23.06 -2.26
C VAL A 357 -25.16 23.76 -3.14
N SER A 358 -26.24 24.25 -2.53
CA SER A 358 -27.27 25.05 -3.20
C SER A 358 -27.04 26.55 -3.04
N SER A 359 -26.57 27.01 -1.87
CA SER A 359 -26.31 28.44 -1.62
C SER A 359 -25.42 28.66 -0.41
N LEU A 360 -24.54 29.66 -0.49
CA LEU A 360 -23.81 30.23 0.64
C LEU A 360 -24.20 31.70 0.81
N VAL A 361 -24.74 32.05 1.97
CA VAL A 361 -25.06 33.45 2.32
C VAL A 361 -24.17 33.88 3.47
N VAL A 362 -23.41 34.94 3.25
CA VAL A 362 -22.54 35.56 4.26
C VAL A 362 -23.17 36.87 4.73
N HIS A 363 -23.12 37.07 6.04
CA HIS A 363 -23.46 38.32 6.70
C HIS A 363 -22.18 38.97 7.20
N ASP A 364 -22.03 40.26 6.95
CA ASP A 364 -20.85 41.01 7.39
C ASP A 364 -21.09 41.83 8.66
N THR A 365 -20.03 42.48 9.15
CA THR A 365 -20.04 43.38 10.32
C THR A 365 -20.99 44.57 10.18
N PHE A 366 -21.35 44.98 8.96
CA PHE A 366 -22.28 46.08 8.68
C PHE A 366 -23.73 45.60 8.53
N GLY A 367 -23.98 44.29 8.68
CA GLY A 367 -25.30 43.69 8.54
C GLY A 367 -25.73 43.44 7.10
N GLN A 368 -24.85 43.65 6.12
CA GLN A 368 -25.14 43.32 4.73
C GLN A 368 -25.21 41.80 4.56
N ARG A 369 -26.04 41.37 3.60
CA ARG A 369 -26.24 39.95 3.27
C ARG A 369 -25.82 39.73 1.83
N MET A 370 -24.75 38.98 1.65
CA MET A 370 -24.22 38.65 0.33
C MET A 370 -24.49 37.17 0.03
N LEU A 371 -25.12 36.90 -1.11
CA LEU A 371 -25.08 35.57 -1.70
C LEU A 371 -23.70 35.41 -2.36
N VAL A 372 -22.91 34.46 -1.85
CA VAL A 372 -21.60 34.14 -2.41
C VAL A 372 -21.80 33.07 -3.49
N PRO A 373 -21.65 33.40 -4.78
CA PRO A 373 -21.74 32.40 -5.82
C PRO A 373 -20.47 31.51 -5.84
N PRO A 374 -20.53 30.31 -6.44
CA PRO A 374 -19.32 29.54 -6.73
C PRO A 374 -18.30 30.40 -7.50
N THR A 375 -17.01 30.26 -7.21
CA THR A 375 -15.93 31.08 -7.79
C THR A 375 -15.97 31.12 -9.32
N ARG A 376 -16.30 30.00 -9.96
CA ARG A 376 -16.47 29.90 -11.43
C ARG A 376 -17.58 30.78 -12.00
N SER A 377 -18.59 31.11 -11.22
CA SER A 377 -19.66 32.02 -11.64
C SER A 377 -19.25 33.49 -11.49
N ALA A 378 -18.22 33.77 -10.69
CA ALA A 378 -17.69 35.11 -10.47
C ALA A 378 -16.69 35.55 -11.57
N VAL A 379 -16.01 34.61 -12.24
CA VAL A 379 -14.97 34.89 -13.24
C VAL A 379 -15.38 34.38 -14.63
N ARG A 380 -15.55 35.28 -15.61
CA ARG A 380 -15.80 34.89 -17.01
C ARG A 380 -14.53 34.31 -17.64
N GLY A 381 -14.66 33.15 -18.30
CA GLY A 381 -13.56 32.53 -19.04
C GLY A 381 -12.56 31.78 -18.16
N ALA A 382 -12.90 31.47 -16.91
CA ALA A 382 -12.10 30.58 -16.09
C ALA A 382 -12.14 29.15 -16.67
N GLU A 383 -11.02 28.69 -17.21
CA GLU A 383 -10.82 27.33 -17.74
C GLU A 383 -10.23 26.36 -16.70
N PHE A 384 -9.86 26.89 -15.53
CA PHE A 384 -9.21 26.15 -14.45
C PHE A 384 -9.84 26.47 -13.11
N ALA A 385 -9.97 25.45 -12.27
CA ALA A 385 -10.36 25.56 -10.88
C ALA A 385 -9.61 24.53 -10.04
N ILE A 386 -9.56 24.81 -8.73
CA ILE A 386 -8.95 23.95 -7.72
C ILE A 386 -10.03 23.53 -6.73
N TYR A 387 -9.84 22.39 -6.06
CA TYR A 387 -10.78 21.82 -5.09
C TYR A 387 -12.12 21.37 -5.68
N GLU A 388 -12.12 20.92 -6.93
CA GLU A 388 -13.24 20.23 -7.57
C GLU A 388 -12.76 18.96 -8.28
N HIS A 389 -13.66 17.99 -8.45
CA HIS A 389 -13.36 16.78 -9.23
C HIS A 389 -13.17 17.14 -10.71
N SER A 390 -12.12 16.59 -11.33
CA SER A 390 -11.99 16.59 -12.78
C SER A 390 -13.12 15.76 -13.40
N ALA A 391 -13.48 16.08 -14.64
CA ALA A 391 -14.47 15.33 -15.41
C ALA A 391 -13.78 14.26 -16.24
N TYR A 392 -14.16 13.01 -16.04
CA TYR A 392 -13.75 11.91 -16.88
C TYR A 392 -14.67 11.80 -18.10
N ASP A 393 -14.09 11.81 -19.31
CA ASP A 393 -14.81 11.48 -20.53
C ASP A 393 -14.54 10.02 -20.93
N PRO A 394 -15.54 9.11 -20.79
CA PRO A 394 -15.37 7.71 -21.14
C PRO A 394 -15.16 7.46 -22.64
N LEU A 395 -15.50 8.40 -23.52
CA LEU A 395 -15.30 8.24 -24.98
C LEU A 395 -13.89 8.60 -25.44
N SER A 396 -13.19 9.48 -24.72
CA SER A 396 -11.81 9.86 -25.01
C SER A 396 -10.77 9.17 -24.11
N GLY A 397 -11.22 8.34 -23.15
CA GLY A 397 -10.31 7.73 -22.17
C GLY A 397 -9.63 8.77 -21.29
N GLY A 398 -10.38 9.82 -20.90
CA GLY A 398 -9.89 10.87 -19.99
C GLY A 398 -9.16 12.06 -20.64
N THR A 399 -9.00 12.12 -21.97
CA THR A 399 -8.18 13.18 -22.62
C THR A 399 -8.98 14.39 -23.16
N GLY A 400 -10.29 14.47 -22.92
CA GLY A 400 -11.14 15.57 -23.41
C GLY A 400 -11.11 16.82 -22.51
N PRO A 401 -11.17 18.05 -23.07
CA PRO A 401 -11.22 19.26 -22.27
C PRO A 401 -12.44 19.30 -21.36
N LEU A 402 -12.15 19.50 -20.08
CA LEU A 402 -13.03 19.45 -18.92
C LEU A 402 -14.13 20.51 -19.05
N SER A 403 -15.39 20.07 -19.10
CA SER A 403 -16.54 20.98 -19.02
C SER A 403 -17.62 20.37 -18.16
N LEU A 404 -17.31 20.08 -16.89
CA LEU A 404 -18.38 19.87 -15.92
C LEU A 404 -18.29 20.75 -14.70
N ARG A 405 -19.51 21.14 -14.35
CA ARG A 405 -19.89 22.25 -13.51
C ARG A 405 -20.70 21.64 -12.39
N ASP A 406 -20.06 21.26 -11.29
CA ASP A 406 -20.82 20.81 -10.13
C ASP A 406 -20.32 21.48 -8.85
N SER A 407 -21.23 21.88 -7.96
CA SER A 407 -20.89 22.48 -6.66
C SER A 407 -20.94 21.38 -5.60
N THR A 408 -20.20 20.31 -5.87
CA THR A 408 -20.29 19.06 -5.14
C THR A 408 -18.98 18.76 -4.43
N PHE A 409 -19.10 18.45 -3.14
CA PHE A 409 -18.02 17.96 -2.30
C PHE A 409 -18.25 16.50 -1.98
N THR A 410 -17.19 15.73 -1.90
CA THR A 410 -17.26 14.34 -1.45
C THR A 410 -16.39 14.14 -0.23
N LEU A 411 -16.93 13.42 0.75
CA LEU A 411 -16.16 12.87 1.84
C LEU A 411 -16.13 11.37 1.64
N LEU A 412 -15.02 10.84 1.15
CA LEU A 412 -14.90 9.42 0.83
C LEU A 412 -14.81 8.57 2.11
N PRO A 413 -15.22 7.30 2.06
CA PRO A 413 -15.14 6.38 3.18
C PRO A 413 -13.77 5.71 3.25
N THR A 414 -12.77 6.54 3.50
CA THR A 414 -11.35 6.19 3.47
C THR A 414 -10.78 6.02 4.86
N LEU A 415 -9.67 5.30 4.96
CA LEU A 415 -8.99 5.02 6.22
C LEU A 415 -8.23 6.24 6.72
N ASP A 416 -8.30 6.51 8.04
CA ASP A 416 -7.43 7.49 8.69
C ASP A 416 -6.02 6.92 8.89
N ASP A 417 -5.93 5.65 9.31
CA ASP A 417 -4.67 4.93 9.51
C ASP A 417 -4.83 3.44 9.22
N SER A 418 -3.75 2.79 8.80
CA SER A 418 -3.66 1.35 8.55
C SER A 418 -2.29 0.81 8.93
N HIS A 419 -2.26 -0.46 9.35
CA HIS A 419 -1.04 -1.15 9.70
C HIS A 419 -0.64 -2.14 8.59
N ASP A 420 0.55 -1.94 8.04
CA ASP A 420 1.13 -2.81 7.03
C ASP A 420 2.10 -3.82 7.67
N SER A 421 1.99 -5.09 7.26
CA SER A 421 2.98 -6.12 7.57
C SER A 421 4.24 -6.02 6.70
N ALA A 422 5.27 -6.80 7.01
CA ALA A 422 6.35 -7.03 6.06
C ALA A 422 5.81 -7.68 4.77
N PRO A 423 6.32 -7.32 3.57
CA PRO A 423 5.86 -7.89 2.33
C PRO A 423 5.96 -9.43 2.31
N VAL A 424 4.89 -10.09 1.88
CA VAL A 424 4.91 -11.53 1.59
C VAL A 424 5.50 -11.82 0.22
N GLU A 425 5.46 -10.83 -0.67
CA GLU A 425 6.11 -10.85 -1.96
C GLU A 425 6.60 -9.45 -2.33
N GLU A 426 7.77 -9.39 -2.95
CA GLU A 426 8.43 -8.17 -3.39
C GLU A 426 9.03 -8.39 -4.77
N VAL A 427 8.65 -7.54 -5.72
CA VAL A 427 9.07 -7.61 -7.13
C VAL A 427 9.60 -6.25 -7.57
N TRP A 428 10.76 -6.26 -8.21
CA TRP A 428 11.37 -5.08 -8.81
C TRP A 428 11.35 -5.19 -10.33
N LEU A 429 10.69 -4.24 -10.99
CA LEU A 429 10.80 -4.05 -12.43
C LEU A 429 11.89 -3.01 -12.69
N LEU A 430 12.96 -3.39 -13.37
CA LEU A 430 14.13 -2.54 -13.55
C LEU A 430 14.73 -2.66 -14.95
N ARG A 431 15.49 -1.64 -15.33
CA ARG A 431 16.26 -1.62 -16.56
C ARG A 431 17.72 -1.95 -16.24
N ASP A 432 18.27 -2.94 -16.93
CA ASP A 432 19.68 -3.31 -16.87
C ASP A 432 20.37 -2.80 -18.14
N GLU A 433 21.04 -1.66 -18.01
CA GLU A 433 21.76 -1.00 -19.10
C GLU A 433 22.96 -1.86 -19.60
N SER A 434 23.54 -2.69 -18.73
CA SER A 434 24.71 -3.52 -19.10
C SER A 434 24.32 -4.72 -19.95
N ALA A 435 23.11 -5.27 -19.73
CA ALA A 435 22.54 -6.35 -20.51
C ALA A 435 21.61 -5.85 -21.65
N ASN A 436 21.35 -4.54 -21.73
CA ASN A 436 20.34 -3.93 -22.60
C ASN A 436 18.97 -4.66 -22.50
N GLN A 437 18.55 -4.95 -21.28
CA GLN A 437 17.39 -5.78 -20.98
C GLN A 437 16.54 -5.17 -19.87
N VAL A 438 15.22 -5.35 -19.95
CA VAL A 438 14.31 -5.06 -18.85
C VAL A 438 14.05 -6.34 -18.07
N TRP A 439 14.08 -6.25 -16.74
CA TRP A 439 13.92 -7.39 -15.85
C TRP A 439 12.77 -7.17 -14.87
N ALA A 440 12.07 -8.26 -14.58
CA ALA A 440 11.26 -8.42 -13.38
C ALA A 440 12.02 -9.33 -12.41
N VAL A 441 12.34 -8.82 -11.23
CA VAL A 441 13.17 -9.49 -10.22
C VAL A 441 12.30 -9.82 -9.03
N GLU A 442 12.15 -11.10 -8.73
CA GLU A 442 11.48 -11.57 -7.53
C GLU A 442 12.48 -11.48 -6.37
N ALA A 443 12.38 -10.43 -5.55
CA ALA A 443 13.26 -10.23 -4.41
C ALA A 443 12.82 -11.07 -3.21
N THR A 444 11.52 -11.02 -2.91
CA THR A 444 10.88 -11.83 -1.87
C THR A 444 9.72 -12.60 -2.50
N ALA A 445 9.60 -13.88 -2.20
CA ALA A 445 8.40 -14.67 -2.56
C ALA A 445 8.12 -15.75 -1.53
N CYS A 446 6.86 -16.19 -1.46
CA CYS A 446 6.45 -17.28 -0.58
C CYS A 446 7.16 -18.59 -0.96
N GLY A 447 7.89 -19.15 0.00
CA GLY A 447 8.45 -20.49 -0.11
C GLY A 447 7.38 -21.60 -0.02
N PRO A 448 7.77 -22.87 -0.20
CA PRO A 448 6.85 -24.00 -0.09
C PRO A 448 6.14 -24.14 1.27
N ASP A 449 6.72 -23.60 2.35
CA ASP A 449 6.15 -23.58 3.70
C ASP A 449 5.21 -22.37 3.93
N GLY A 450 5.14 -21.45 2.96
CA GLY A 450 4.31 -20.26 3.02
C GLY A 450 4.94 -19.03 3.63
N ARG A 451 6.22 -19.12 3.98
CA ARG A 451 6.94 -17.99 4.57
C ARG A 451 7.63 -17.17 3.47
N PRO A 452 7.74 -15.85 3.63
CA PRO A 452 8.50 -15.02 2.70
C PRO A 452 9.98 -15.45 2.72
N VAL A 453 10.57 -15.65 1.54
CA VAL A 453 11.97 -16.04 1.37
C VAL A 453 12.66 -14.99 0.50
N ASP A 454 13.82 -14.51 0.96
CA ASP A 454 14.74 -13.73 0.14
C ASP A 454 15.33 -14.63 -0.96
N ARG A 455 15.06 -14.27 -2.21
CA ARG A 455 15.40 -15.07 -3.38
C ARG A 455 16.86 -14.95 -3.76
N ALA A 456 17.51 -13.84 -3.45
CA ALA A 456 18.93 -13.65 -3.66
C ALA A 456 19.75 -14.48 -2.66
N GLU A 457 19.40 -14.46 -1.38
CA GLU A 457 20.01 -15.32 -0.35
C GLU A 457 19.79 -16.79 -0.67
N ARG A 458 18.57 -17.18 -1.07
CA ARG A 458 18.26 -18.55 -1.48
C ARG A 458 19.10 -18.99 -2.68
N HIS A 459 19.30 -18.12 -3.66
CA HIS A 459 20.14 -18.39 -4.83
C HIS A 459 21.62 -18.54 -4.47
N ALA A 460 22.13 -17.65 -3.60
CA ALA A 460 23.51 -17.69 -3.13
C ALA A 460 23.81 -18.97 -2.32
N ALA A 461 22.89 -19.39 -1.45
CA ALA A 461 23.02 -20.63 -0.68
C ALA A 461 23.10 -21.87 -1.58
N GLY A 462 22.35 -21.89 -2.70
CA GLY A 462 22.44 -22.94 -3.71
C GLY A 462 23.80 -23.01 -4.41
N HIS A 463 24.39 -21.85 -4.72
CA HIS A 463 25.73 -21.75 -5.32
C HIS A 463 26.84 -22.23 -4.38
N VAL A 464 26.77 -21.91 -3.08
CA VAL A 464 27.76 -22.39 -2.10
C VAL A 464 27.70 -23.92 -1.97
N ALA A 465 26.50 -24.50 -2.00
CA ALA A 465 26.32 -25.96 -1.97
C ALA A 465 26.80 -26.67 -3.25
N GLY A 466 26.78 -25.98 -4.40
CA GLY A 466 27.27 -26.48 -5.69
C GLY A 466 28.80 -26.47 -5.85
N GLY A 467 29.54 -26.02 -4.84
CA GLY A 467 31.00 -25.90 -4.85
C GLY A 467 31.45 -24.51 -5.31
N THR A 468 32.27 -23.86 -4.49
CA THR A 468 32.87 -22.56 -4.80
C THR A 468 33.92 -22.75 -5.89
N VAL A 469 33.69 -22.21 -7.09
CA VAL A 469 34.77 -22.04 -8.07
C VAL A 469 35.64 -20.91 -7.58
N THR A 470 36.73 -21.22 -6.88
CA THR A 470 37.75 -20.23 -6.53
C THR A 470 38.34 -19.69 -7.83
N PRO A 471 38.30 -18.37 -8.09
CA PRO A 471 39.01 -17.80 -9.23
C PRO A 471 40.49 -18.13 -9.07
N SER A 472 41.07 -18.87 -10.02
CA SER A 472 42.51 -19.09 -10.00
C SER A 472 43.22 -17.78 -10.35
N ALA A 473 44.21 -17.40 -9.55
CA ALA A 473 45.05 -16.21 -9.77
C ALA A 473 46.16 -16.44 -10.81
N ASP A 474 46.13 -17.58 -11.50
CA ASP A 474 47.10 -17.95 -12.52
C ASP A 474 46.89 -17.11 -13.81
N PRO A 475 47.83 -16.22 -14.16
CA PRO A 475 47.73 -15.38 -15.35
C PRO A 475 47.80 -16.17 -16.67
N ASP A 476 48.20 -17.45 -16.64
CA ASP A 476 48.34 -18.32 -17.81
C ASP A 476 47.09 -19.20 -18.05
N LEU A 477 45.99 -18.98 -17.32
CA LEU A 477 44.74 -19.71 -17.55
C LEU A 477 44.23 -19.47 -18.97
N PRO A 478 43.93 -20.54 -19.73
CA PRO A 478 43.29 -20.38 -21.03
C PRO A 478 41.92 -19.72 -20.84
N LEU A 479 41.78 -18.51 -21.37
CA LEU A 479 40.51 -17.81 -21.44
C LEU A 479 39.57 -18.60 -22.35
N ARG A 480 38.39 -18.93 -21.83
CA ARG A 480 37.32 -19.55 -22.61
C ARG A 480 36.33 -18.47 -23.00
N TYR A 481 36.10 -18.33 -24.30
CA TYR A 481 35.01 -17.52 -24.79
C TYR A 481 33.67 -18.15 -24.38
N ARG A 482 32.81 -17.35 -23.75
CA ARG A 482 31.43 -17.68 -23.42
C ARG A 482 30.52 -16.66 -24.09
N LEU A 483 29.57 -17.17 -24.88
CA LEU A 483 28.57 -16.33 -25.55
C LEU A 483 27.71 -15.55 -24.55
N ARG A 484 27.38 -16.16 -23.40
CA ARG A 484 26.72 -15.47 -22.27
C ARG A 484 27.08 -16.08 -20.92
N THR A 485 26.91 -15.32 -19.85
CA THR A 485 26.86 -15.84 -18.47
C THR A 485 25.45 -16.30 -18.10
N ASP A 486 25.34 -17.08 -17.01
CA ASP A 486 24.05 -17.53 -16.50
C ASP A 486 23.30 -16.38 -15.79
N THR A 487 21.98 -16.49 -15.69
CA THR A 487 21.11 -15.50 -15.04
C THR A 487 20.51 -16.10 -13.76
N PRO A 488 20.49 -15.38 -12.63
CA PRO A 488 19.88 -15.91 -11.41
C PRO A 488 18.42 -16.29 -11.63
N GLY A 489 17.99 -17.45 -11.12
CA GLY A 489 16.66 -18.01 -11.41
C GLY A 489 15.45 -17.26 -10.80
N HIS A 490 15.68 -16.09 -10.21
CA HIS A 490 14.66 -15.16 -9.72
C HIS A 490 14.57 -13.87 -10.57
N TRP A 491 15.32 -13.82 -11.68
CA TRP A 491 15.29 -12.73 -12.66
C TRP A 491 14.61 -13.21 -13.93
N PHE A 492 13.53 -12.52 -14.31
CA PHE A 492 12.70 -12.86 -15.45
C PHE A 492 12.75 -11.71 -16.47
N PRO A 493 13.09 -11.97 -17.73
CA PRO A 493 13.19 -10.92 -18.74
C PRO A 493 11.78 -10.42 -19.08
N LEU A 494 11.65 -9.11 -19.27
CA LEU A 494 10.48 -8.46 -19.84
C LEU A 494 10.81 -8.07 -21.29
N ASP A 495 10.30 -8.86 -22.23
CA ASP A 495 10.62 -8.71 -23.65
C ASP A 495 9.49 -7.99 -24.40
N PRO A 496 9.78 -7.14 -25.41
CA PRO A 496 8.75 -6.52 -26.22
C PRO A 496 7.81 -7.56 -26.84
N SER A 497 6.51 -7.37 -26.65
CA SER A 497 5.52 -8.32 -27.14
C SER A 497 5.50 -8.33 -28.68
N PRO A 498 5.62 -9.50 -29.35
CA PRO A 498 5.59 -9.59 -30.81
C PRO A 498 4.29 -9.04 -31.43
N GLN A 499 3.19 -9.09 -30.68
CA GLN A 499 1.87 -8.65 -31.14
C GLN A 499 1.60 -7.17 -30.81
N ALA A 500 2.38 -6.55 -29.92
CA ALA A 500 2.20 -5.17 -29.48
C ALA A 500 3.52 -4.62 -28.91
N ALA A 501 4.34 -3.97 -29.74
CA ALA A 501 5.69 -3.51 -29.36
C ALA A 501 5.74 -2.48 -28.22
N GLN A 502 4.60 -1.86 -27.90
CA GLN A 502 4.41 -0.98 -26.74
C GLN A 502 4.17 -1.74 -25.42
N MET A 503 4.05 -3.06 -25.48
CA MET A 503 3.81 -3.95 -24.35
C MET A 503 5.01 -4.87 -24.11
N LEU A 504 5.11 -5.42 -22.91
CA LEU A 504 6.13 -6.35 -22.48
C LEU A 504 5.50 -7.69 -22.05
N ASP A 505 6.11 -8.80 -22.47
CA ASP A 505 5.79 -10.16 -22.08
C ASP A 505 6.83 -10.68 -21.08
N LEU A 506 6.38 -11.35 -20.01
CA LEU A 506 7.27 -11.98 -19.04
C LEU A 506 7.84 -13.29 -19.59
N GLY A 507 9.14 -13.29 -19.89
CA GLY A 507 9.88 -14.45 -20.36
C GLY A 507 10.53 -15.27 -19.24
N ALA A 508 11.32 -16.25 -19.64
CA ALA A 508 12.21 -16.99 -18.74
C ALA A 508 13.51 -17.31 -19.48
N VAL A 509 14.64 -17.28 -18.76
CA VAL A 509 15.95 -17.62 -19.32
C VAL A 509 16.29 -19.05 -18.96
N PRO A 510 16.46 -19.97 -19.93
CA PRO A 510 16.96 -21.31 -19.65
C PRO A 510 18.39 -21.26 -19.12
N PRO A 511 18.68 -21.90 -17.96
CA PRO A 511 20.02 -22.04 -17.43
C PRO A 511 21.00 -22.70 -18.41
N LEU A 512 22.30 -22.41 -18.26
CA LEU A 512 23.33 -22.95 -19.16
C LEU A 512 23.64 -24.44 -18.89
N ASP A 513 23.26 -24.95 -17.72
CA ASP A 513 23.44 -26.35 -17.33
C ASP A 513 22.39 -27.30 -17.94
N GLY A 514 21.43 -26.76 -18.71
CA GLY A 514 20.37 -27.53 -19.36
C GLY A 514 19.18 -27.85 -18.47
N THR A 515 19.13 -27.34 -17.24
CA THR A 515 17.94 -27.44 -16.40
C THR A 515 16.76 -26.65 -16.98
N PRO A 516 15.50 -27.02 -16.66
CA PRO A 516 14.34 -26.27 -17.13
C PRO A 516 14.38 -24.81 -16.69
N ALA A 517 13.86 -23.92 -17.54
CA ALA A 517 13.76 -22.51 -17.20
C ALA A 517 12.94 -22.32 -15.91
N PRO A 518 13.39 -21.47 -14.99
CA PRO A 518 12.70 -21.25 -13.72
C PRO A 518 11.32 -20.62 -13.97
N LEU A 519 10.38 -20.94 -13.08
CA LEU A 519 9.08 -20.29 -13.00
C LEU A 519 9.04 -19.37 -11.77
N PRO A 520 8.29 -18.26 -11.83
CA PRO A 520 8.06 -17.42 -10.65
C PRO A 520 7.46 -18.22 -9.49
N TRP A 521 7.87 -17.90 -8.27
CA TRP A 521 7.24 -18.44 -7.06
C TRP A 521 6.06 -17.58 -6.64
N GLY A 522 6.17 -16.28 -6.89
CA GLY A 522 5.21 -15.28 -6.49
C GLY A 522 4.00 -15.14 -7.42
N ARG A 523 2.89 -14.65 -6.85
CA ARG A 523 1.65 -14.38 -7.55
C ARG A 523 1.72 -13.16 -8.45
N LEU A 524 2.45 -12.11 -8.09
CA LEU A 524 2.55 -10.89 -8.90
C LEU A 524 3.12 -11.23 -10.28
N LEU A 525 4.22 -12.00 -10.31
CA LEU A 525 4.84 -12.44 -11.55
C LEU A 525 4.05 -13.56 -12.26
N ALA A 526 3.45 -14.49 -11.52
CA ALA A 526 2.62 -15.53 -12.12
C ALA A 526 1.40 -14.95 -12.85
N GLU A 527 0.80 -13.89 -12.30
CA GLU A 527 -0.31 -13.15 -12.91
C GLU A 527 0.17 -12.27 -14.08
N LEU A 528 1.29 -11.58 -13.92
CA LEU A 528 1.92 -10.83 -15.02
C LEU A 528 2.26 -11.72 -16.21
N ARG A 529 2.63 -12.99 -16.01
CA ARG A 529 2.87 -13.95 -17.11
C ARG A 529 1.62 -14.25 -17.95
N GLN A 530 0.43 -14.07 -17.38
CA GLN A 530 -0.84 -14.27 -18.08
C GLN A 530 -1.32 -12.99 -18.80
N HIS A 531 -0.64 -11.87 -18.55
CA HIS A 531 -0.99 -10.55 -19.06
C HIS A 531 0.20 -9.93 -19.80
N ARG A 532 -0.04 -8.77 -20.40
CA ARG A 532 1.00 -7.96 -21.06
C ARG A 532 1.14 -6.67 -20.27
N LEU A 533 2.37 -6.31 -19.92
CA LEU A 533 2.64 -5.09 -19.16
C LEU A 533 2.85 -3.91 -20.12
N HIS A 534 2.25 -2.77 -19.83
CA HIS A 534 2.54 -1.53 -20.57
C HIS A 534 4.01 -1.12 -20.38
N ARG A 535 4.71 -0.76 -21.46
CA ARG A 535 6.15 -0.48 -21.40
C ARG A 535 6.47 0.72 -20.50
N GLU A 536 5.58 1.70 -20.45
CA GLU A 536 5.62 2.89 -19.61
C GLU A 536 5.62 2.57 -18.11
N GLU A 537 5.06 1.41 -17.71
CA GLU A 537 5.02 0.96 -16.32
C GLU A 537 6.39 0.56 -15.78
N VAL A 538 7.39 0.40 -16.66
CA VAL A 538 8.79 0.27 -16.24
C VAL A 538 9.48 1.61 -16.43
N THR A 539 9.35 2.48 -15.43
CA THR A 539 9.96 3.82 -15.45
C THR A 539 11.49 3.76 -15.49
N ARG A 540 12.15 4.91 -15.70
CA ARG A 540 13.63 5.00 -15.59
C ARG A 540 14.14 4.63 -14.20
N ALA A 541 13.38 4.97 -13.16
CA ALA A 541 13.70 4.60 -11.78
C ALA A 541 13.31 3.15 -11.46
N GLY A 542 12.69 2.44 -12.41
CA GLY A 542 12.06 1.15 -12.17
C GLY A 542 10.74 1.29 -11.40
N THR A 543 10.14 0.14 -11.11
CA THR A 543 8.86 0.02 -10.41
C THR A 543 8.99 -1.04 -9.34
N HIS A 544 8.51 -0.74 -8.15
CA HIS A 544 8.57 -1.60 -6.99
C HIS A 544 7.16 -2.06 -6.64
N LEU A 545 6.92 -3.36 -6.76
CA LEU A 545 5.66 -4.01 -6.47
C LEU A 545 5.79 -4.81 -5.19
N THR A 546 4.84 -4.62 -4.29
CA THR A 546 4.78 -5.36 -3.03
C THR A 546 3.40 -5.97 -2.85
N ARG A 547 3.34 -7.15 -2.24
CA ARG A 547 2.12 -7.74 -1.70
C ARG A 547 2.30 -7.88 -0.18
N ALA A 548 1.39 -7.31 0.61
CA ALA A 548 1.52 -7.26 2.06
C ALA A 548 0.15 -7.31 2.74
N TRP A 549 0.09 -7.94 3.91
CA TRP A 549 -1.11 -7.88 4.75
C TRP A 549 -1.27 -6.46 5.29
N GLN A 550 -2.50 -5.97 5.28
CA GLN A 550 -2.92 -4.70 5.81
C GLN A 550 -4.04 -4.91 6.81
N TYR A 551 -4.02 -4.15 7.90
CA TYR A 551 -4.99 -4.22 8.97
C TYR A 551 -5.50 -2.83 9.34
N ALA A 552 -6.80 -2.68 9.49
CA ALA A 552 -7.41 -1.45 9.97
C ALA A 552 -8.68 -1.71 10.78
N ARG A 553 -9.08 -0.71 11.58
CA ARG A 553 -10.34 -0.71 12.30
C ARG A 553 -11.28 0.31 11.68
N TRP A 554 -12.53 -0.08 11.43
CA TRP A 554 -13.52 0.81 10.85
C TRP A 554 -14.32 1.61 11.88
N THR A 555 -15.12 2.55 11.41
CA THR A 555 -15.92 3.48 12.22
C THR A 555 -16.97 2.77 13.08
N ASP A 556 -17.42 1.57 12.69
CA ASP A 556 -18.29 0.69 13.48
C ASP A 556 -17.53 -0.14 14.53
N GLY A 557 -16.20 -0.01 14.55
CA GLY A 557 -15.30 -0.73 15.44
C GLY A 557 -14.91 -2.12 14.98
N ARG A 558 -15.37 -2.60 13.82
CA ARG A 558 -14.94 -3.88 13.23
C ARG A 558 -13.50 -3.82 12.77
N GLN A 559 -12.87 -4.98 12.74
CA GLN A 559 -11.49 -5.17 12.31
C GLN A 559 -11.48 -5.77 10.91
N HIS A 560 -10.69 -5.19 10.02
CA HIS A 560 -10.50 -5.66 8.66
C HIS A 560 -9.03 -6.02 8.46
N LEU A 561 -8.79 -7.21 7.92
CA LEU A 561 -7.47 -7.68 7.52
C LEU A 561 -7.59 -8.14 6.06
N TRP A 562 -6.75 -7.62 5.19
CA TRP A 562 -6.73 -7.98 3.78
C TRP A 562 -5.30 -8.06 3.25
N LEU A 563 -5.13 -8.77 2.15
CA LEU A 563 -3.87 -8.78 1.43
C LEU A 563 -3.98 -7.80 0.26
N GLY A 564 -3.15 -6.76 0.28
CA GLY A 564 -3.14 -5.71 -0.73
C GLY A 564 -1.86 -5.73 -1.56
N ARG A 565 -1.93 -5.16 -2.75
CA ARG A 565 -0.81 -4.90 -3.66
C ARG A 565 -0.48 -3.42 -3.58
N ARG A 566 0.78 -3.07 -3.76
CA ARG A 566 1.22 -1.68 -3.75
C ARG A 566 2.30 -1.45 -4.79
N THR A 567 2.10 -0.42 -5.60
CA THR A 567 3.05 0.04 -6.60
C THR A 567 3.73 1.31 -6.10
N ARG A 568 5.06 1.32 -6.14
CA ARG A 568 5.89 2.49 -5.82
C ARG A 568 6.93 2.70 -6.91
N VAL A 569 7.42 3.92 -7.01
CA VAL A 569 8.60 4.22 -7.82
C VAL A 569 9.78 3.40 -7.29
N GLY A 570 10.53 2.80 -8.21
CA GLY A 570 11.72 2.02 -7.88
C GLY A 570 12.88 2.90 -7.40
N ARG A 571 14.07 2.29 -7.25
CA ARG A 571 15.29 2.96 -6.76
C ARG A 571 16.36 3.14 -7.85
N GLY A 572 16.06 2.81 -9.11
CA GLY A 572 16.98 2.87 -10.24
C GLY A 572 17.19 1.51 -10.92
N GLY A 573 18.22 1.43 -11.77
CA GLY A 573 18.60 0.20 -12.48
C GLY A 573 19.26 -0.85 -11.57
N GLY A 574 19.37 -2.06 -12.09
CA GLY A 574 20.03 -3.20 -11.45
C GLY A 574 20.91 -3.96 -12.44
N ALA A 575 21.83 -4.76 -11.93
CA ALA A 575 22.71 -5.59 -12.75
C ALA A 575 22.38 -7.07 -12.54
N SER A 576 21.93 -7.73 -13.60
CA SER A 576 21.58 -9.15 -13.61
C SER A 576 22.79 -10.09 -13.49
N GLY A 577 24.00 -9.55 -13.67
CA GLY A 577 25.21 -10.36 -13.86
C GLY A 577 25.25 -11.07 -15.22
N ARG A 578 24.30 -10.77 -16.11
CA ARG A 578 24.27 -11.27 -17.48
C ARG A 578 25.17 -10.43 -18.36
N TYR A 579 26.20 -11.06 -18.88
CA TYR A 579 27.11 -10.50 -19.86
C TYR A 579 27.08 -11.33 -21.13
N HIS A 580 27.31 -10.66 -22.25
CA HIS A 580 27.42 -11.27 -23.56
C HIS A 580 28.88 -11.17 -24.04
N ASP A 581 29.31 -12.16 -24.83
CA ASP A 581 30.63 -12.17 -25.49
C ASP A 581 31.82 -11.97 -24.53
N VAL A 582 31.84 -12.74 -23.43
CA VAL A 582 32.87 -12.62 -22.39
C VAL A 582 33.96 -13.68 -22.51
N LEU A 583 35.19 -13.27 -22.21
CA LEU A 583 36.31 -14.18 -21.97
C LEU A 583 36.36 -14.51 -20.47
N TRP A 584 36.18 -15.78 -20.12
CA TRP A 584 36.14 -16.24 -18.73
C TRP A 584 37.32 -17.19 -18.45
N PRO A 585 38.02 -17.08 -17.30
CA PRO A 585 39.06 -18.03 -16.92
C PRO A 585 38.47 -19.45 -16.84
N GLY A 586 38.95 -20.39 -17.65
CA GLY A 586 38.44 -21.76 -17.61
C GLY A 586 38.78 -22.44 -16.27
N PRO A 587 37.91 -23.33 -15.72
CA PRO A 587 38.31 -24.16 -14.60
C PRO A 587 39.49 -25.05 -15.01
N VAL A 588 40.48 -25.16 -14.14
CA VAL A 588 41.56 -26.13 -14.27
C VAL A 588 40.96 -27.50 -14.01
N THR A 589 40.58 -28.23 -15.06
CA THR A 589 40.57 -29.69 -14.95
C THR A 589 42.03 -30.09 -14.80
N ALA A 590 42.45 -30.44 -13.59
CA ALA A 590 43.75 -31.05 -13.37
C ALA A 590 43.76 -32.42 -14.07
N SER A 591 44.11 -32.41 -15.35
CA SER A 591 44.47 -33.60 -16.11
C SER A 591 45.83 -34.07 -15.59
N GLY A 592 45.83 -35.00 -14.63
CA GLY A 592 47.06 -35.64 -14.18
C GLY A 592 47.31 -35.57 -12.68
N LEU A 593 46.40 -36.15 -11.88
CA LEU A 593 46.87 -36.93 -10.74
C LEU A 593 46.87 -38.39 -11.19
N PRO A 594 47.99 -39.13 -11.05
CA PRO A 594 48.00 -40.56 -11.34
C PRO A 594 46.93 -41.23 -10.49
N GLY A 595 46.15 -42.12 -11.11
CA GLY A 595 45.12 -42.91 -10.43
C GLY A 595 45.67 -43.61 -9.19
N ALA A 596 44.76 -43.84 -8.23
CA ALA A 596 45.04 -44.65 -7.04
C ALA A 596 45.77 -45.95 -7.43
N PRO A 597 46.84 -46.34 -6.71
CA PRO A 597 47.54 -47.58 -7.02
C PRO A 597 46.61 -48.77 -6.71
N GLU A 598 46.46 -49.68 -7.66
CA GLU A 598 45.82 -50.98 -7.43
C GLU A 598 46.56 -51.77 -6.34
N PRO A 599 45.85 -52.54 -5.49
CA PRO A 599 46.48 -53.33 -4.44
C PRO A 599 47.03 -54.64 -5.02
N GLY A 600 48.34 -54.71 -5.26
CA GLY A 600 49.01 -56.00 -5.51
C GLY A 600 50.33 -55.92 -6.27
N GLY A 601 51.46 -55.93 -5.56
CA GLY A 601 52.79 -56.14 -6.16
C GLY A 601 53.93 -55.93 -5.13
N PRO A 602 55.00 -56.75 -5.13
CA PRO A 602 55.86 -56.99 -3.96
C PRO A 602 56.86 -55.85 -3.67
N PRO A 603 57.45 -55.80 -2.46
CA PRO A 603 58.15 -54.61 -1.97
C PRO A 603 59.52 -54.46 -2.62
N ALA A 604 59.78 -53.29 -3.20
CA ALA A 604 61.13 -52.88 -3.60
C ALA A 604 61.83 -52.13 -2.45
N ALA A 605 63.07 -52.56 -2.18
CA ALA A 605 63.92 -52.18 -1.06
C ALA A 605 64.39 -50.70 -1.05
N PRO A 606 64.77 -50.15 0.12
CA PRO A 606 65.12 -48.74 0.28
C PRO A 606 66.63 -48.49 0.08
N ARG A 607 66.99 -47.36 -0.54
CA ARG A 607 68.35 -46.77 -0.54
C ARG A 607 68.28 -45.26 -0.87
N PRO A 608 69.28 -44.44 -0.49
CA PRO A 608 69.69 -44.09 0.86
C PRO A 608 69.72 -42.56 1.07
N ALA A 609 69.80 -42.13 2.32
CA ALA A 609 69.99 -40.73 2.71
C ALA A 609 71.38 -40.18 2.30
N GLY A 610 71.43 -38.90 1.96
CA GLY A 610 72.63 -38.08 1.75
C GLY A 610 72.30 -36.59 1.97
N PRO A 611 73.28 -35.74 2.31
CA PRO A 611 73.28 -34.99 3.57
C PRO A 611 72.84 -33.51 3.43
N GLY A 612 72.33 -32.96 4.53
CA GLY A 612 71.73 -31.63 4.59
C GLY A 612 72.70 -30.45 4.81
N LEU A 613 72.10 -29.26 4.88
CA LEU A 613 72.52 -28.01 5.58
C LEU A 613 71.48 -26.89 5.28
N PRO A 614 71.39 -25.78 6.05
CA PRO A 614 70.40 -25.59 7.12
C PRO A 614 69.46 -24.36 6.86
N PRO A 615 68.62 -23.88 7.82
CA PRO A 615 67.47 -23.03 7.56
C PRO A 615 67.82 -21.55 7.55
N ASN A 616 67.03 -20.73 6.85
CA ASN A 616 66.99 -19.29 7.10
C ASN A 616 65.56 -18.78 7.27
N ARG A 617 65.37 -18.09 8.40
CA ARG A 617 64.17 -17.42 8.91
C ARG A 617 63.80 -16.16 8.09
N PRO A 618 62.57 -15.64 8.26
CA PRO A 618 62.03 -14.50 7.52
C PRO A 618 62.38 -13.15 8.18
N PRO A 619 62.12 -12.01 7.50
CA PRO A 619 61.65 -10.78 8.13
C PRO A 619 60.16 -10.57 7.75
N ALA A 620 59.24 -10.47 8.70
CA ALA A 620 58.99 -9.32 9.59
C ALA A 620 58.38 -8.12 8.84
N GLU A 621 57.15 -7.82 9.26
CA GLU A 621 56.32 -6.64 9.03
C GLU A 621 57.09 -5.30 9.03
N GLN A 622 56.60 -4.35 8.23
CA GLN A 622 56.26 -3.01 8.71
C GLN A 622 55.51 -2.18 7.66
N SER A 623 54.39 -1.60 8.12
CA SER A 623 53.58 -0.48 7.56
C SER A 623 52.50 -0.83 6.55
#